data_AF-A0A519JRK1-F1
#
_entry.id   AF-A0A519JRK1-F1
#
_cell.length_a   1.000
_cell.length_b   1.000
_cell.length_c   1.000
_cell.angle_alpha   90.00
_cell.angle_beta   90.00
_cell.angle_gamma   90.00
#
_symmetry.space_group_name_H-M   'P 1'
#
loop_
_entity.id
_entity.type
_entity.pdbx_description
1 polymer ?
#
loop_
_entity_poly.entity_id
_entity_poly.type
_entity_poly.pdbx_seq_one_letter_code
_entity_poly.pdbx_strand_id
1 'polypeptide(L)'
;NGLVFMNEIGLDPGIDHMSAMKIIDEIREKGGKMVLFESFCGGLVAPESDNNLWNYKFTWAPRNVVLAGNGGAAKFIQEGTYKYIPYHKLFRRTEFLDVEGYGRFEAYANRDSLKYRSVYGLDDVLTLYRGTIRRVGYSRAWNMFVQLGMTDDTYVVDDSETMSYREFTNLFLPYHPTDSVEIKLRLQLGIEQDDIMWDKLLELDIFNPNKIVGLKNATPAQILEKILTEQWTLEPEDKDMIVMYHKFGYEINGEQKQIDSKMVCIGDDQTYTAMAKTVGLPVAMATLQILNGNITTPGVQLPITKEVYEPILKELEEYGVVFNEKEVKYFGYNPIKQS
;
A
#
# COMPACT_ATOMS: atom_id res chain seq x y z
N ASN A 1 -13.57 -12.32 -32.92
CA ASN A 1 -14.00 -12.91 -31.64
C ASN A 1 -14.74 -11.95 -30.71
N GLY A 2 -14.57 -10.61 -30.77
CA GLY A 2 -15.51 -9.68 -30.11
C GLY A 2 -15.67 -9.83 -28.59
N LEU A 3 -14.74 -10.50 -27.92
CA LEU A 3 -14.77 -10.75 -26.48
C LEU A 3 -14.12 -9.61 -25.72
N VAL A 4 -14.63 -9.32 -24.52
CA VAL A 4 -14.08 -8.33 -23.59
C VAL A 4 -13.29 -9.07 -22.51
N PHE A 5 -12.04 -8.67 -22.27
CA PHE A 5 -11.21 -9.16 -21.17
C PHE A 5 -10.86 -7.99 -20.26
N MET A 6 -11.71 -7.71 -19.26
CA MET A 6 -11.49 -6.65 -18.28
C MET A 6 -10.53 -7.13 -17.19
N ASN A 7 -9.42 -6.43 -17.01
CA ASN A 7 -8.41 -6.73 -15.99
C ASN A 7 -8.28 -5.56 -15.03
N GLU A 8 -7.51 -5.75 -13.95
CA GLU A 8 -7.19 -4.67 -13.00
C GLU A 8 -8.45 -3.93 -12.51
N ILE A 9 -9.49 -4.68 -12.12
CA ILE A 9 -10.80 -4.16 -11.71
C ILE A 9 -11.11 -4.47 -10.23
N GLY A 10 -10.15 -4.22 -9.34
CA GLY A 10 -10.33 -4.33 -7.89
C GLY A 10 -10.21 -2.97 -7.20
N LEU A 11 -9.38 -2.91 -6.15
CA LEU A 11 -9.07 -1.68 -5.42
C LEU A 11 -7.85 -0.96 -6.01
N ASP A 12 -6.68 -1.60 -5.89
CA ASP A 12 -5.39 -1.14 -6.40
C ASP A 12 -4.61 -2.39 -6.87
N PRO A 13 -4.72 -2.76 -8.16
CA PRO A 13 -5.28 -1.97 -9.25
C PRO A 13 -6.81 -2.14 -9.48
N GLY A 14 -7.51 -1.05 -9.77
CA GLY A 14 -8.94 -0.93 -10.12
C GLY A 14 -9.52 0.44 -9.83
N ILE A 15 -10.08 0.62 -8.64
CA ILE A 15 -10.64 1.92 -8.20
C ILE A 15 -9.59 3.03 -8.33
N ASP A 16 -8.30 2.76 -8.09
CA ASP A 16 -7.21 3.72 -8.30
C ASP A 16 -7.16 4.24 -9.75
N HIS A 17 -7.24 3.36 -10.74
CA HIS A 17 -7.29 3.73 -12.17
C HIS A 17 -8.53 4.54 -12.50
N MET A 18 -9.70 4.03 -12.10
CA MET A 18 -11.00 4.62 -12.41
C MET A 18 -11.10 6.04 -11.87
N SER A 19 -10.80 6.22 -10.58
CA SER A 19 -10.88 7.51 -9.90
C SER A 19 -9.80 8.49 -10.40
N ALA A 20 -8.61 8.00 -10.74
CA ALA A 20 -7.57 8.84 -11.35
C ALA A 20 -7.96 9.33 -12.74
N MET A 21 -8.40 8.43 -13.61
CA MET A 21 -8.74 8.77 -15.00
C MET A 21 -9.94 9.69 -15.10
N LYS A 22 -10.95 9.54 -14.24
CA LYS A 22 -12.07 10.49 -14.14
C LYS A 22 -11.58 11.93 -13.99
N ILE A 23 -10.72 12.19 -12.99
CA ILE A 23 -10.23 13.55 -12.71
C ILE A 23 -9.27 14.04 -13.80
N ILE A 24 -8.39 13.16 -14.30
CA ILE A 24 -7.47 13.50 -15.39
C ILE A 24 -8.24 13.93 -16.65
N ASP A 25 -9.29 13.19 -17.02
CA ASP A 25 -10.10 13.50 -18.20
C ASP A 25 -10.91 14.79 -17.99
N GLU A 26 -11.49 15.01 -16.81
CA GLU A 26 -12.16 16.28 -16.47
C GLU A 26 -11.22 17.49 -16.56
N ILE A 27 -9.96 17.35 -16.14
CA ILE A 27 -8.93 18.40 -16.28
C ILE A 27 -8.64 18.65 -17.76
N ARG A 28 -8.44 17.59 -18.55
CA ARG A 28 -8.14 17.69 -19.99
C ARG A 28 -9.28 18.32 -20.79
N GLU A 29 -10.52 17.98 -20.47
CA GLU A 29 -11.72 18.53 -21.11
C GLU A 29 -11.87 20.03 -20.87
N LYS A 30 -11.39 20.52 -19.71
CA LYS A 30 -11.30 21.95 -19.41
C LYS A 30 -10.08 22.63 -20.06
N GLY A 31 -9.28 21.90 -20.83
CA GLY A 31 -8.05 22.40 -21.46
C GLY A 31 -6.83 22.45 -20.54
N GLY A 32 -6.89 21.78 -19.38
CA GLY A 32 -5.79 21.71 -18.44
C GLY A 32 -4.70 20.71 -18.85
N LYS A 33 -3.45 20.99 -18.46
CA LYS A 33 -2.29 20.14 -18.68
C LYS A 33 -1.77 19.59 -17.35
N MET A 34 -1.70 18.28 -17.23
CA MET A 34 -1.15 17.62 -16.03
C MET A 34 0.35 17.90 -15.86
N VAL A 35 0.75 18.25 -14.64
CA VAL A 35 2.16 18.46 -14.25
C VAL A 35 2.62 17.54 -13.11
N LEU A 36 1.69 17.10 -12.25
CA LEU A 36 1.95 16.21 -11.12
C LEU A 36 0.79 15.25 -10.96
N PHE A 37 1.10 13.96 -10.79
CA PHE A 37 0.15 12.95 -10.35
C PHE A 37 0.77 12.07 -9.26
N GLU A 38 0.11 12.01 -8.11
CA GLU A 38 0.48 11.11 -7.03
C GLU A 38 -0.73 10.26 -6.63
N SER A 39 -0.49 8.99 -6.32
CA SER A 39 -1.56 8.07 -5.95
C SER A 39 -1.12 7.14 -4.84
N PHE A 40 -1.86 7.16 -3.74
CA PHE A 40 -1.57 6.41 -2.55
C PHE A 40 -2.78 5.58 -2.14
N CYS A 41 -2.56 4.31 -1.80
CA CYS A 41 -3.61 3.45 -1.28
C CYS A 41 -3.09 2.62 -0.09
N GLY A 42 -3.94 2.35 0.90
CA GLY A 42 -3.61 1.44 1.98
C GLY A 42 -4.84 0.80 2.60
N GLY A 43 -4.81 -0.53 2.72
CA GLY A 43 -5.68 -1.27 3.63
C GLY A 43 -5.07 -1.31 5.03
N LEU A 44 -5.84 -0.86 6.01
CA LEU A 44 -5.44 -0.57 7.38
C LEU A 44 -6.50 -1.09 8.34
N VAL A 45 -6.20 -1.09 9.65
CA VAL A 45 -7.22 -1.29 10.68
C VAL A 45 -7.97 0.03 10.92
N ALA A 46 -9.28 -0.03 11.14
CA ALA A 46 -10.08 1.14 11.46
C ALA A 46 -9.70 1.69 12.85
N PRO A 47 -9.77 3.01 13.10
CA PRO A 47 -9.35 3.61 14.37
C PRO A 47 -9.99 2.98 15.62
N GLU A 48 -11.25 2.55 15.52
CA GLU A 48 -11.99 1.91 16.62
C GLU A 48 -11.52 0.48 16.95
N SER A 49 -10.84 -0.16 16.00
CA SER A 49 -10.33 -1.55 16.09
C SER A 49 -8.80 -1.61 16.20
N ASP A 50 -8.16 -0.44 16.22
CA ASP A 50 -6.72 -0.27 16.31
C ASP A 50 -6.26 -0.43 17.77
N ASN A 51 -5.79 -1.63 18.11
CA ASN A 51 -5.49 -2.02 19.49
C ASN A 51 -4.10 -2.64 19.67
N ASN A 52 -3.22 -2.53 18.67
CA ASN A 52 -1.86 -3.07 18.75
C ASN A 52 -0.81 -1.99 18.49
N LEU A 53 0.41 -2.21 18.95
CA LEU A 53 1.48 -1.24 18.82
C LEU A 53 1.83 -0.98 17.35
N TRP A 54 1.66 -1.95 16.46
CA TRP A 54 1.95 -1.84 15.03
C TRP A 54 0.98 -0.95 14.25
N ASN A 55 -0.19 -0.66 14.82
CA ASN A 55 -1.30 0.00 14.15
C ASN A 55 -1.65 -0.67 12.81
N TYR A 56 -1.60 -2.01 12.79
CA TYR A 56 -1.81 -2.80 11.59
C TYR A 56 -2.35 -4.19 11.91
N LYS A 57 -3.33 -4.63 11.11
CA LYS A 57 -3.84 -6.00 11.06
C LYS A 57 -3.93 -6.44 9.59
N PHE A 58 -3.91 -7.74 9.33
CA PHE A 58 -4.07 -8.26 7.97
C PHE A 58 -5.52 -8.14 7.52
N THR A 59 -5.74 -7.31 6.50
CA THR A 59 -7.06 -7.08 5.89
C THR A 59 -7.15 -7.68 4.48
N TRP A 60 -6.04 -8.27 4.01
CA TRP A 60 -5.84 -8.90 2.71
C TRP A 60 -4.69 -9.89 2.82
N ALA A 61 -4.34 -10.57 1.71
CA ALA A 61 -3.34 -11.63 1.66
C ALA A 61 -2.03 -11.26 2.41
N PRO A 62 -1.74 -11.87 3.58
CA PRO A 62 -0.59 -11.56 4.42
C PRO A 62 0.73 -11.61 3.66
N ARG A 63 0.86 -12.62 2.78
CA ARG A 63 1.98 -12.78 1.87
C ARG A 63 2.41 -11.51 1.15
N ASN A 64 1.45 -10.78 0.60
CA ASN A 64 1.73 -9.59 -0.20
C ASN A 64 2.20 -8.41 0.66
N VAL A 65 1.81 -8.37 1.94
CA VAL A 65 2.33 -7.41 2.92
C VAL A 65 3.78 -7.76 3.26
N VAL A 66 4.07 -9.04 3.52
CA VAL A 66 5.44 -9.46 3.88
C VAL A 66 6.41 -9.21 2.74
N LEU A 67 5.98 -9.47 1.51
CA LEU A 67 6.76 -9.22 0.30
C LEU A 67 6.63 -7.77 -0.23
N ALA A 68 5.98 -6.87 0.50
CA ALA A 68 5.80 -5.50 0.05
C ALA A 68 7.15 -4.82 -0.21
N GLY A 69 7.28 -4.18 -1.38
CA GLY A 69 8.52 -3.55 -1.83
C GLY A 69 9.59 -4.51 -2.36
N ASN A 70 9.42 -5.83 -2.19
CA ASN A 70 10.31 -6.82 -2.79
C ASN A 70 10.08 -6.90 -4.32
N GLY A 71 11.07 -7.35 -5.08
CA GLY A 71 10.99 -7.46 -6.55
C GLY A 71 11.63 -6.29 -7.33
N GLY A 72 12.51 -5.52 -6.70
CA GLY A 72 13.35 -4.52 -7.36
C GLY A 72 13.32 -3.14 -6.72
N ALA A 73 14.06 -2.19 -7.30
CA ALA A 73 14.01 -0.80 -6.85
C ALA A 73 12.66 -0.17 -7.17
N ALA A 74 12.14 0.65 -6.26
CA ALA A 74 11.02 1.52 -6.57
C ALA A 74 11.49 2.61 -7.53
N LYS A 75 10.71 2.90 -8.58
CA LYS A 75 11.05 3.83 -9.66
C LYS A 75 9.92 4.81 -9.91
N PHE A 76 10.25 6.08 -10.01
CA PHE A 76 9.28 7.15 -10.24
C PHE A 76 9.98 8.37 -10.84
N ILE A 77 9.21 9.34 -11.31
CA ILE A 77 9.72 10.64 -11.76
C ILE A 77 9.23 11.70 -10.78
N GLN A 78 10.11 12.61 -10.40
CA GLN A 78 9.81 13.70 -9.47
C GLN A 78 10.53 14.95 -9.96
N GLU A 79 9.77 16.00 -10.26
CA GLU A 79 10.26 17.27 -10.81
C GLU A 79 11.16 17.06 -12.03
N GLY A 80 10.73 16.22 -12.97
CA GLY A 80 11.45 15.89 -14.21
C GLY A 80 12.67 14.99 -14.02
N THR A 81 12.95 14.53 -12.79
CA THR A 81 14.11 13.68 -12.48
C THR A 81 13.68 12.28 -12.10
N TYR A 82 14.24 11.27 -12.78
CA TYR A 82 14.04 9.87 -12.39
C TYR A 82 14.66 9.57 -11.03
N LYS A 83 13.88 8.92 -10.18
CA LYS A 83 14.29 8.49 -8.83
C LYS A 83 14.23 6.97 -8.73
N TYR A 84 15.17 6.44 -7.97
CA TYR A 84 15.30 5.02 -7.70
C TYR A 84 15.51 4.83 -6.20
N ILE A 85 14.71 3.97 -5.58
CA ILE A 85 14.86 3.61 -4.16
C ILE A 85 15.09 2.10 -4.08
N PRO A 86 16.30 1.65 -3.70
CA PRO A 86 16.54 0.22 -3.50
C PRO A 86 15.76 -0.28 -2.28
N TYR A 87 15.40 -1.57 -2.29
CA TYR A 87 14.54 -2.19 -1.28
C TYR A 87 14.97 -1.89 0.18
N HIS A 88 16.26 -2.05 0.49
CA HIS A 88 16.82 -1.82 1.82
C HIS A 88 16.75 -0.34 2.30
N LYS A 89 16.35 0.61 1.46
CA LYS A 89 16.10 2.02 1.82
C LYS A 89 14.63 2.43 1.72
N LEU A 90 13.75 1.54 1.24
CA LEU A 90 12.38 1.88 0.88
C LEU A 90 11.59 2.43 2.06
N PHE A 91 11.54 1.68 3.15
CA PHE A 91 10.75 2.00 4.35
C PHE A 91 11.33 3.13 5.22
N ARG A 92 12.46 3.72 4.80
CA ARG A 92 13.05 4.91 5.44
C ARG A 92 12.79 6.20 4.65
N ARG A 93 12.27 6.09 3.42
CA ARG A 93 11.90 7.22 2.56
C ARG A 93 10.39 7.25 2.40
N THR A 94 9.73 7.81 3.40
CA THR A 94 8.28 7.98 3.43
C THR A 94 7.88 9.44 3.26
N GLU A 95 6.67 9.65 2.76
CA GLU A 95 5.99 10.94 2.75
C GLU A 95 4.86 10.94 3.76
N PHE A 96 4.52 12.11 4.30
CA PHE A 96 3.38 12.24 5.21
C PHE A 96 2.15 12.70 4.46
N LEU A 97 1.00 12.15 4.85
CA LEU A 97 -0.30 12.46 4.29
C LEU A 97 -1.29 12.70 5.43
N ASP A 98 -2.12 13.73 5.31
CA ASP A 98 -3.19 14.02 6.27
C ASP A 98 -4.56 13.76 5.64
N VAL A 99 -5.37 12.96 6.33
CA VAL A 99 -6.74 12.61 5.91
C VAL A 99 -7.70 13.09 6.98
N GLU A 100 -8.65 13.93 6.57
CA GLU A 100 -9.60 14.58 7.46
C GLU A 100 -10.43 13.55 8.23
N GLY A 101 -10.48 13.69 9.55
CA GLY A 101 -11.20 12.76 10.44
C GLY A 101 -10.43 11.49 10.82
N TYR A 102 -9.33 11.16 10.11
CA TYR A 102 -8.58 9.91 10.33
C TYR A 102 -7.12 10.12 10.76
N GLY A 103 -6.64 11.37 10.65
CA GLY A 103 -5.35 11.80 11.17
C GLY A 103 -4.22 11.65 10.14
N ARG A 104 -3.00 11.51 10.67
CA ARG A 104 -1.77 11.51 9.88
C ARG A 104 -1.33 10.09 9.53
N PHE A 105 -0.90 9.94 8.29
CA PHE A 105 -0.36 8.71 7.72
C PHE A 105 1.03 8.95 7.14
N GLU A 106 1.72 7.86 6.86
CA GLU A 106 2.93 7.83 6.07
C GLU A 106 2.72 6.97 4.82
N ALA A 107 3.41 7.29 3.73
CA ALA A 107 3.37 6.51 2.52
C ALA A 107 4.78 6.25 1.98
N TYR A 108 5.05 5.00 1.61
CA TYR A 108 6.29 4.61 0.93
C TYR A 108 6.03 4.27 -0.54
N ALA A 109 7.06 4.39 -1.37
CA ALA A 109 6.95 4.19 -2.82
C ALA A 109 6.58 2.75 -3.20
N ASN A 110 5.72 2.58 -4.20
CA ASN A 110 5.31 1.28 -4.71
C ASN A 110 5.98 0.98 -6.06
N ARG A 111 6.82 -0.07 -6.06
CA ARG A 111 7.38 -0.70 -7.27
C ARG A 111 7.74 0.33 -8.37
N ASP A 112 7.39 0.05 -9.61
CA ASP A 112 7.70 0.90 -10.75
C ASP A 112 6.49 1.72 -11.17
N SER A 113 6.43 2.98 -10.70
CA SER A 113 5.39 3.94 -11.07
C SER A 113 5.50 4.38 -12.53
N LEU A 114 6.69 4.28 -13.16
CA LEU A 114 6.92 4.79 -14.51
C LEU A 114 6.08 4.06 -15.57
N LYS A 115 5.69 2.82 -15.30
CA LYS A 115 4.80 2.03 -16.16
C LYS A 115 3.44 2.69 -16.38
N TYR A 116 2.98 3.51 -15.43
CA TYR A 116 1.67 4.17 -15.48
C TYR A 116 1.67 5.48 -16.27
N ARG A 117 2.84 5.98 -16.71
CA ARG A 117 2.90 7.21 -17.54
C ARG A 117 2.10 7.04 -18.81
N SER A 118 2.43 6.05 -19.61
CA SER A 118 1.76 5.84 -20.89
C SER A 118 0.33 5.30 -20.71
N VAL A 119 0.06 4.54 -19.64
CA VAL A 119 -1.30 4.04 -19.32
C VAL A 119 -2.27 5.21 -19.12
N TYR A 120 -1.85 6.25 -18.41
CA TYR A 120 -2.69 7.41 -18.14
C TYR A 120 -2.48 8.56 -19.13
N GLY A 121 -1.63 8.42 -20.16
CA GLY A 121 -1.28 9.50 -21.09
C GLY A 121 -0.54 10.68 -20.41
N LEU A 122 0.37 10.36 -19.49
CA LEU A 122 1.18 11.27 -18.66
C LEU A 122 2.68 11.20 -19.01
N ASP A 123 3.01 10.98 -20.28
CA ASP A 123 4.40 10.81 -20.75
C ASP A 123 5.27 12.07 -20.58
N ASP A 124 4.67 13.25 -20.44
CA ASP A 124 5.35 14.53 -20.23
C ASP A 124 5.20 15.07 -18.79
N VAL A 125 4.58 14.29 -17.88
CA VAL A 125 4.38 14.74 -16.50
C VAL A 125 5.72 14.89 -15.78
N LEU A 126 5.86 15.95 -14.97
CA LEU A 126 7.08 16.22 -14.21
C LEU A 126 7.18 15.30 -12.99
N THR A 127 6.04 14.98 -12.37
CA THR A 127 5.98 14.11 -11.20
C THR A 127 4.92 13.03 -11.40
N LEU A 128 5.33 11.77 -11.27
CA LEU A 128 4.46 10.60 -11.21
C LEU A 128 4.95 9.70 -10.09
N TYR A 129 4.18 9.58 -9.02
CA TYR A 129 4.57 8.81 -7.84
C TYR A 129 3.39 8.00 -7.30
N ARG A 130 3.59 6.68 -7.12
CA ARG A 130 2.61 5.82 -6.49
C ARG A 130 3.17 5.21 -5.22
N GLY A 131 2.33 5.02 -4.20
CA GLY A 131 2.78 4.50 -2.91
C GLY A 131 1.72 3.78 -2.08
N THR A 132 2.17 3.12 -1.03
CA THR A 132 1.32 2.42 -0.06
C THR A 132 1.20 3.24 1.21
N ILE A 133 -0.01 3.44 1.70
CA ILE A 133 -0.31 4.15 2.95
C ILE A 133 -0.19 3.22 4.16
N ARG A 134 0.43 3.71 5.23
CA ARG A 134 0.51 3.10 6.56
C ARG A 134 0.34 4.14 7.65
N ARG A 135 0.04 3.67 8.87
CA ARG A 135 0.08 4.51 10.08
C ARG A 135 1.52 4.94 10.36
N VAL A 136 1.67 6.16 10.88
CA VAL A 136 2.99 6.73 11.19
C VAL A 136 3.78 5.81 12.12
N GLY A 137 5.02 5.52 11.77
CA GLY A 137 5.91 4.65 12.54
C GLY A 137 5.92 3.19 12.09
N TYR A 138 4.95 2.75 11.27
CA TYR A 138 4.92 1.39 10.73
C TYR A 138 6.16 1.09 9.88
N SER A 139 6.51 1.94 8.92
CA SER A 139 7.61 1.73 7.98
C SER A 139 8.95 1.72 8.69
N ARG A 140 9.14 2.61 9.68
CA ARG A 140 10.34 2.58 10.54
C ARG A 140 10.47 1.23 11.26
N ALA A 141 9.39 0.71 11.81
CA ALA A 141 9.38 -0.58 12.52
C ALA A 141 9.59 -1.75 11.55
N TRP A 142 8.86 -1.77 10.43
CA TRP A 142 8.96 -2.79 9.39
C TRP A 142 10.37 -2.87 8.80
N ASN A 143 11.06 -1.73 8.70
CA ASN A 143 12.44 -1.68 8.24
C ASN A 143 13.38 -2.55 9.09
N MET A 144 13.06 -2.86 10.36
CA MET A 144 13.84 -3.81 11.17
C MET A 144 13.91 -5.19 10.50
N PHE A 145 12.78 -5.73 10.06
CA PHE A 145 12.73 -7.03 9.38
C PHE A 145 13.44 -6.99 8.03
N VAL A 146 13.35 -5.88 7.32
CA VAL A 146 14.07 -5.68 6.05
C VAL A 146 15.58 -5.67 6.26
N GLN A 147 16.09 -4.96 7.28
CA GLN A 147 17.53 -4.92 7.55
C GLN A 147 18.06 -6.27 8.06
N LEU A 148 17.24 -7.05 8.76
CA LEU A 148 17.59 -8.40 9.19
C LEU A 148 17.53 -9.44 8.07
N GLY A 149 16.87 -9.14 6.95
CA GLY A 149 16.66 -10.11 5.87
C GLY A 149 15.51 -11.09 6.11
N MET A 150 14.63 -10.82 7.09
CA MET A 150 13.51 -11.69 7.44
C MET A 150 12.36 -11.66 6.43
N THR A 151 12.38 -10.71 5.49
CA THR A 151 11.40 -10.60 4.39
C THR A 151 11.87 -11.24 3.09
N ASP A 152 13.02 -11.93 3.10
CA ASP A 152 13.55 -12.61 1.93
C ASP A 152 12.72 -13.87 1.61
N ASP A 153 12.51 -14.09 0.32
CA ASP A 153 11.70 -15.17 -0.21
C ASP A 153 12.42 -16.02 -1.26
N THR A 154 13.74 -15.83 -1.37
CA THR A 154 14.56 -16.43 -2.44
C THR A 154 15.23 -17.75 -2.04
N TYR A 155 15.24 -18.08 -0.75
CA TYR A 155 15.83 -19.29 -0.21
C TYR A 155 14.99 -19.88 0.91
N VAL A 156 15.19 -21.17 1.17
CA VAL A 156 14.51 -21.91 2.24
C VAL A 156 15.41 -22.01 3.47
N VAL A 157 14.79 -22.02 4.65
CA VAL A 157 15.45 -22.25 5.92
C VAL A 157 15.42 -23.75 6.21
N ASP A 158 16.60 -24.34 6.46
CA ASP A 158 16.72 -25.74 6.86
C ASP A 158 16.08 -25.97 8.25
N ASP A 159 15.46 -27.15 8.43
CA ASP A 159 14.80 -27.57 9.67
C ASP A 159 13.69 -26.61 10.17
N SER A 160 13.09 -25.84 9.25
CA SER A 160 12.06 -24.85 9.58
C SER A 160 10.81 -25.46 10.24
N GLU A 161 10.55 -26.76 10.08
CA GLU A 161 9.42 -27.43 10.72
C GLU A 161 9.57 -27.60 12.24
N THR A 162 10.80 -27.68 12.75
CA THR A 162 11.09 -27.94 14.16
C THR A 162 11.65 -26.72 14.89
N MET A 163 11.97 -25.66 14.15
CA MET A 163 12.56 -24.44 14.67
C MET A 163 11.56 -23.64 15.51
N SER A 164 12.00 -23.12 16.65
CA SER A 164 11.22 -22.16 17.44
C SER A 164 11.30 -20.74 16.88
N TYR A 165 10.38 -19.85 17.28
CA TYR A 165 10.40 -18.45 16.85
C TYR A 165 11.68 -17.75 17.31
N ARG A 166 12.14 -18.07 18.51
CA ARG A 166 13.42 -17.61 19.05
C ARG A 166 14.59 -18.01 18.17
N GLU A 167 14.65 -19.28 17.75
CA GLU A 167 15.73 -19.80 16.91
C GLU A 167 15.68 -19.17 15.53
N PHE A 168 14.50 -19.01 14.93
CA PHE A 168 14.31 -18.28 13.67
C PHE A 168 14.88 -16.87 13.75
N THR A 169 14.51 -16.11 14.80
CA THR A 169 15.05 -14.76 15.02
C THR A 169 16.57 -14.76 15.14
N ASN A 170 17.12 -15.78 15.78
CA ASN A 170 18.56 -15.92 16.01
C ASN A 170 19.36 -16.23 14.73
N LEU A 171 18.75 -16.79 13.68
CA LEU A 171 19.44 -17.10 12.41
C LEU A 171 20.04 -15.87 11.74
N PHE A 172 19.38 -14.72 11.89
CA PHE A 172 19.77 -13.46 11.24
C PHE A 172 20.75 -12.64 12.08
N LEU A 173 21.20 -13.18 13.22
CA LEU A 173 22.07 -12.50 14.17
C LEU A 173 23.44 -13.19 14.20
N PRO A 174 24.53 -12.44 14.46
CA PRO A 174 25.85 -13.04 14.65
C PRO A 174 25.83 -14.12 15.74
N TYR A 175 26.64 -15.17 15.54
CA TYR A 175 26.86 -16.16 16.59
C TYR A 175 27.59 -15.51 17.77
N HIS A 176 27.13 -15.81 18.99
CA HIS A 176 27.83 -15.46 20.22
C HIS A 176 27.61 -16.58 21.25
N PRO A 177 28.63 -16.99 22.01
CA PRO A 177 28.53 -18.11 22.93
C PRO A 177 27.63 -17.82 24.15
N THR A 178 27.45 -16.56 24.54
CA THR A 178 26.78 -16.18 25.80
C THR A 178 25.70 -15.13 25.65
N ASP A 179 25.63 -14.41 24.52
CA ASP A 179 24.71 -13.28 24.40
C ASP A 179 23.33 -13.79 24.02
N SER A 180 22.31 -13.27 24.70
CA SER A 180 20.93 -13.62 24.39
C SER A 180 20.54 -13.08 23.02
N VAL A 181 19.52 -13.69 22.41
CA VAL A 181 18.95 -13.24 21.12
C VAL A 181 18.53 -11.77 21.21
N GLU A 182 17.97 -11.37 22.35
CA GLU A 182 17.52 -10.00 22.61
C GLU A 182 18.68 -8.99 22.60
N ILE A 183 19.78 -9.29 23.30
CA ILE A 183 20.96 -8.41 23.35
C ILE A 183 21.53 -8.24 21.94
N LYS A 184 21.71 -9.35 21.22
CA LYS A 184 22.25 -9.32 19.85
C LYS A 184 21.36 -8.53 18.90
N LEU A 185 20.04 -8.71 18.98
CA LEU A 185 19.09 -8.02 18.12
C LEU A 185 19.06 -6.51 18.41
N ARG A 186 19.07 -6.11 19.68
CA ARG A 186 19.16 -4.68 20.07
C ARG A 186 20.43 -4.02 19.56
N LEU A 187 21.57 -4.68 19.73
CA LEU A 187 22.87 -4.17 19.24
C LEU A 187 22.88 -4.06 17.72
N GLN A 188 22.38 -5.07 17.00
CA GLN A 188 22.35 -5.10 15.53
C GLN A 188 21.46 -3.99 14.94
N LEU A 189 20.31 -3.72 15.57
CA LEU A 189 19.36 -2.72 15.11
C LEU A 189 19.58 -1.32 15.72
N GLY A 190 20.48 -1.19 16.70
CA GLY A 190 20.71 0.06 17.43
C GLY A 190 19.47 0.52 18.20
N ILE A 191 18.73 -0.42 18.82
CA ILE A 191 17.51 -0.11 19.57
C ILE A 191 17.90 0.23 21.02
N GLU A 192 17.55 1.44 21.44
CA GLU A 192 17.77 1.93 22.81
C GLU A 192 16.82 1.24 23.82
N GLN A 193 17.10 1.40 25.11
CA GLN A 193 16.37 0.64 26.13
C GLN A 193 14.89 0.98 26.22
N ASP A 194 14.56 2.25 25.98
CA ASP A 194 13.26 2.90 26.07
C ASP A 194 12.61 3.16 24.69
N ASP A 195 13.14 2.58 23.62
CA ASP A 195 12.55 2.71 22.28
C ASP A 195 11.36 1.75 22.11
N ILE A 196 10.19 2.31 21.78
CA ILE A 196 8.94 1.59 21.46
C ILE A 196 9.10 0.55 20.34
N MET A 197 10.13 0.67 19.49
CA MET A 197 10.47 -0.36 18.50
C MET A 197 10.73 -1.72 19.16
N TRP A 198 11.27 -1.74 20.38
CA TRP A 198 11.47 -2.97 21.13
C TRP A 198 10.14 -3.63 21.52
N ASP A 199 9.21 -2.84 22.07
CA ASP A 199 7.91 -3.35 22.52
C ASP A 199 7.09 -3.91 21.36
N LYS A 200 7.22 -3.32 20.16
CA LYS A 200 6.66 -3.87 18.91
C LYS A 200 7.19 -5.28 18.58
N LEU A 201 8.46 -5.56 18.84
CA LEU A 201 9.03 -6.90 18.61
C LEU A 201 8.56 -7.89 19.68
N LEU A 202 8.40 -7.43 20.93
CA LEU A 202 7.87 -8.24 22.02
C LEU A 202 6.39 -8.61 21.79
N GLU A 203 5.57 -7.66 21.34
CA GLU A 203 4.15 -7.89 21.01
C GLU A 203 3.99 -8.99 19.95
N LEU A 204 4.95 -9.11 19.03
CA LEU A 204 4.95 -10.15 18.00
C LEU A 204 5.34 -11.55 18.49
N ASP A 205 5.75 -11.68 19.76
CA ASP A 205 6.16 -12.95 20.37
C ASP A 205 7.32 -13.65 19.62
N ILE A 206 8.17 -12.87 18.92
CA ILE A 206 9.23 -13.42 18.03
C ILE A 206 10.36 -14.11 18.79
N PHE A 207 10.46 -13.89 20.11
CA PHE A 207 11.49 -14.46 20.97
C PHE A 207 11.03 -15.72 21.71
N ASN A 208 9.84 -16.24 21.39
CA ASN A 208 9.25 -17.37 22.08
C ASN A 208 10.03 -18.67 21.80
N PRO A 209 10.58 -19.34 22.83
CA PRO A 209 11.33 -20.59 22.65
C PRO A 209 10.42 -21.81 22.50
N ASN A 210 9.13 -21.70 22.81
CA ASN A 210 8.20 -22.81 22.85
C ASN A 210 7.28 -22.88 21.62
N LYS A 211 7.09 -21.76 20.91
CA LYS A 211 6.32 -21.73 19.66
C LYS A 211 7.17 -22.21 18.51
N ILE A 212 6.72 -23.27 17.85
CA ILE A 212 7.39 -23.91 16.72
C ILE A 212 6.82 -23.36 15.41
N VAL A 213 7.70 -23.11 14.45
CA VAL A 213 7.38 -22.63 13.10
C VAL A 213 6.52 -23.66 12.36
N GLY A 214 6.83 -24.95 12.40
CA GLY A 214 5.94 -26.00 11.90
C GLY A 214 5.69 -25.99 10.38
N LEU A 215 6.45 -25.19 9.63
CA LEU A 215 6.39 -25.12 8.17
C LEU A 215 7.60 -25.83 7.59
N LYS A 216 7.41 -26.77 6.67
CA LYS A 216 8.51 -27.51 6.04
C LYS A 216 9.13 -26.74 4.88
N ASN A 217 10.46 -26.66 4.82
CA ASN A 217 11.21 -25.96 3.76
C ASN A 217 10.70 -24.53 3.51
N ALA A 218 10.42 -23.78 4.57
CA ALA A 218 9.83 -22.46 4.49
C ALA A 218 10.89 -21.39 4.23
N THR A 219 10.54 -20.36 3.46
CA THR A 219 11.40 -19.16 3.31
C THR A 219 11.32 -18.27 4.55
N PRO A 220 12.32 -17.38 4.79
CA PRO A 220 12.23 -16.38 5.85
C PRO A 220 10.91 -15.61 5.85
N ALA A 221 10.47 -15.16 4.67
CA ALA A 221 9.21 -14.45 4.51
C ALA A 221 7.99 -15.30 4.91
N GLN A 222 7.96 -16.60 4.58
CA GLN A 222 6.87 -17.49 4.99
C GLN A 222 6.83 -17.70 6.51
N ILE A 223 8.00 -17.82 7.14
CA ILE A 223 8.09 -17.97 8.59
C ILE A 223 7.64 -16.67 9.29
N LEU A 224 8.12 -15.52 8.83
CA LEU A 224 7.69 -14.22 9.33
C LEU A 224 6.18 -14.01 9.13
N GLU A 225 5.64 -14.37 7.97
CA GLU A 225 4.20 -14.32 7.69
C GLU A 225 3.39 -15.12 8.73
N LYS A 226 3.83 -16.34 9.08
CA LYS A 226 3.17 -17.14 10.12
C LYS A 226 3.18 -16.43 11.47
N ILE A 227 4.34 -15.93 11.90
CA ILE A 227 4.48 -15.24 13.19
C ILE A 227 3.55 -14.03 13.26
N LEU A 228 3.54 -13.21 12.20
CA LEU A 228 2.70 -12.03 12.12
C LEU A 228 1.20 -12.39 12.09
N THR A 229 0.82 -13.47 11.40
CA THR A 229 -0.60 -13.86 11.26
C THR A 229 -1.22 -14.19 12.60
N GLU A 230 -0.45 -14.77 13.53
CA GLU A 230 -0.92 -15.06 14.88
C GLU A 230 -1.25 -13.80 15.71
N GLN A 231 -0.67 -12.64 15.37
CA GLN A 231 -0.83 -11.40 16.15
C GLN A 231 -1.65 -10.34 15.41
N TRP A 232 -1.71 -10.40 14.09
CA TRP A 232 -2.32 -9.38 13.24
C TRP A 232 -3.61 -9.85 12.58
N THR A 233 -4.16 -10.99 12.97
CA THR A 233 -5.50 -11.38 12.52
C THR A 233 -6.54 -10.42 13.11
N LEU A 234 -7.53 -10.04 12.30
CA LEU A 234 -8.69 -9.28 12.78
C LEU A 234 -9.49 -10.14 13.76
N GLU A 235 -9.91 -9.56 14.88
CA GLU A 235 -10.93 -10.14 15.75
C GLU A 235 -12.32 -10.07 15.07
N PRO A 236 -13.32 -10.88 15.49
CA PRO A 236 -14.59 -10.98 14.78
C PRO A 236 -15.31 -9.64 14.58
N GLU A 237 -15.25 -8.75 15.56
CA GLU A 237 -15.87 -7.41 15.53
C GLU A 237 -14.91 -6.31 15.05
N ASP A 238 -13.66 -6.64 14.71
CA ASP A 238 -12.74 -5.65 14.17
C ASP A 238 -13.16 -5.19 12.78
N LYS A 239 -12.94 -3.90 12.54
CA LYS A 239 -13.17 -3.26 11.25
C LYS A 239 -11.85 -2.91 10.60
N ASP A 240 -11.76 -3.15 9.31
CA ASP A 240 -10.71 -2.58 8.49
C ASP A 240 -11.13 -1.24 7.88
N MET A 241 -10.16 -0.58 7.28
CA MET A 241 -10.31 0.70 6.64
C MET A 241 -9.44 0.74 5.39
N ILE A 242 -10.03 1.17 4.27
CA ILE A 242 -9.30 1.54 3.07
C ILE A 242 -9.17 3.05 3.04
N VAL A 243 -7.94 3.53 2.81
CA VAL A 243 -7.65 4.92 2.51
C VAL A 243 -7.04 4.98 1.13
N MET A 244 -7.59 5.83 0.27
CA MET A 244 -7.01 6.18 -1.02
C MET A 244 -6.87 7.70 -1.12
N TYR A 245 -5.74 8.16 -1.64
CA TYR A 245 -5.44 9.57 -1.79
C TYR A 245 -4.68 9.82 -3.08
N HIS A 246 -5.30 10.57 -3.98
CA HIS A 246 -4.67 11.09 -5.19
C HIS A 246 -4.40 12.59 -5.09
N LYS A 247 -3.28 13.04 -5.65
CA LYS A 247 -2.97 14.46 -5.87
C LYS A 247 -2.78 14.72 -7.35
N PHE A 248 -3.45 15.75 -7.86
CA PHE A 248 -3.38 16.17 -9.25
C PHE A 248 -2.93 17.61 -9.32
N GLY A 249 -1.69 17.84 -9.73
CA GLY A 249 -1.21 19.18 -10.09
C GLY A 249 -1.37 19.38 -11.60
N TYR A 250 -1.94 20.51 -12.01
CA TYR A 250 -2.16 20.84 -13.42
C TYR A 250 -2.06 22.34 -13.68
N GLU A 251 -1.79 22.69 -14.92
CA GLU A 251 -1.78 24.08 -15.41
C GLU A 251 -3.02 24.31 -16.28
N ILE A 252 -3.74 25.40 -16.04
CA ILE A 252 -4.88 25.83 -16.86
C ILE A 252 -4.87 27.35 -16.96
N ASN A 253 -5.00 27.88 -18.18
CA ASN A 253 -4.96 29.34 -18.44
C ASN A 253 -3.70 30.05 -17.87
N GLY A 254 -2.57 29.35 -17.80
CA GLY A 254 -1.32 29.87 -17.22
C GLY A 254 -1.26 29.87 -15.69
N GLU A 255 -2.29 29.36 -15.00
CA GLU A 255 -2.32 29.19 -13.55
C GLU A 255 -2.09 27.73 -13.16
N GLN A 256 -1.28 27.50 -12.13
CA GLN A 256 -1.09 26.17 -11.55
C GLN A 256 -2.12 25.93 -10.44
N LYS A 257 -2.83 24.81 -10.54
CA LYS A 257 -3.85 24.38 -9.59
C LYS A 257 -3.58 22.96 -9.11
N GLN A 258 -4.17 22.61 -7.97
CA GLN A 258 -4.10 21.27 -7.43
C GLN A 258 -5.48 20.80 -6.97
N ILE A 259 -5.78 19.53 -7.24
CA ILE A 259 -6.92 18.81 -6.68
C ILE A 259 -6.38 17.66 -5.85
N ASP A 260 -6.84 17.57 -4.61
CA ASP A 260 -6.64 16.42 -3.74
C ASP A 260 -7.94 15.61 -3.72
N SER A 261 -7.88 14.33 -4.07
CA SER A 261 -9.04 13.41 -4.06
C SER A 261 -8.81 12.30 -3.05
N LYS A 262 -9.69 12.20 -2.06
CA LYS A 262 -9.54 11.28 -0.92
C LYS A 262 -10.76 10.40 -0.78
N MET A 263 -10.54 9.11 -0.59
CA MET A 263 -11.59 8.14 -0.26
C MET A 263 -11.20 7.42 1.03
N VAL A 264 -12.15 7.32 1.95
CA VAL A 264 -12.05 6.45 3.13
C VAL A 264 -13.28 5.58 3.17
N CYS A 265 -13.07 4.27 3.24
CA CYS A 265 -14.13 3.27 3.35
C CYS A 265 -13.85 2.39 4.56
N ILE A 266 -14.82 2.23 5.45
CA ILE A 266 -14.71 1.40 6.66
C ILE A 266 -15.52 0.11 6.44
N GLY A 267 -14.94 -1.01 6.89
CA GLY A 267 -15.59 -2.31 6.87
C GLY A 267 -16.65 -2.43 7.95
N ASP A 268 -17.48 -3.45 7.85
CA ASP A 268 -18.55 -3.67 8.82
C ASP A 268 -18.05 -4.59 9.95
N ASP A 269 -17.26 -5.61 9.63
CA ASP A 269 -16.64 -6.58 10.54
C ASP A 269 -15.50 -7.38 9.84
N GLN A 270 -14.98 -8.43 10.50
CA GLN A 270 -13.92 -9.30 9.96
C GLN A 270 -14.30 -9.99 8.63
N THR A 271 -15.60 -10.22 8.38
CA THR A 271 -16.10 -10.88 7.17
C THR A 271 -16.38 -9.86 6.07
N TYR A 272 -17.10 -8.79 6.40
CA TYR A 272 -17.52 -7.74 5.48
C TYR A 272 -16.56 -6.55 5.53
N THR A 273 -15.30 -6.82 5.22
CA THR A 273 -14.22 -5.82 5.22
C THR A 273 -14.38 -4.80 4.09
N ALA A 274 -13.91 -3.56 4.31
CA ALA A 274 -13.75 -2.55 3.27
C ALA A 274 -12.85 -3.03 2.14
N MET A 275 -11.82 -3.83 2.44
CA MET A 275 -11.01 -4.49 1.40
C MET A 275 -11.85 -5.43 0.53
N ALA A 276 -12.62 -6.35 1.12
CA ALA A 276 -13.47 -7.26 0.36
C ALA A 276 -14.52 -6.49 -0.46
N LYS A 277 -15.12 -5.45 0.13
CA LYS A 277 -16.06 -4.53 -0.52
C LYS A 277 -15.44 -3.85 -1.75
N THR A 278 -14.29 -3.20 -1.56
CA THR A 278 -13.62 -2.41 -2.62
C THR A 278 -12.88 -3.24 -3.66
N VAL A 279 -12.61 -4.52 -3.40
CA VAL A 279 -12.07 -5.45 -4.42
C VAL A 279 -13.20 -6.19 -5.13
N GLY A 280 -14.19 -6.69 -4.40
CA GLY A 280 -15.24 -7.57 -4.94
C GLY A 280 -16.33 -6.83 -5.71
N LEU A 281 -16.78 -5.67 -5.22
CA LEU A 281 -17.85 -4.91 -5.87
C LEU A 281 -17.47 -4.44 -7.29
N PRO A 282 -16.29 -3.84 -7.54
CA PRO A 282 -15.93 -3.41 -8.89
C PRO A 282 -15.90 -4.58 -9.90
N VAL A 283 -15.42 -5.76 -9.47
CA VAL A 283 -15.44 -6.98 -10.29
C VAL A 283 -16.87 -7.37 -10.64
N ALA A 284 -17.77 -7.40 -9.65
CA ALA A 284 -19.17 -7.75 -9.85
C ALA A 284 -19.87 -6.75 -10.78
N MET A 285 -19.68 -5.45 -10.55
CA MET A 285 -20.24 -4.36 -11.36
C MET A 285 -19.76 -4.45 -12.81
N ALA A 286 -18.44 -4.55 -13.05
CA ALA A 286 -17.91 -4.71 -14.41
C ALA A 286 -18.47 -5.95 -15.10
N THR A 287 -18.60 -7.07 -14.37
CA THR A 287 -19.19 -8.31 -14.91
C THR A 287 -20.63 -8.08 -15.37
N LEU A 288 -21.46 -7.43 -14.54
CA LEU A 288 -22.85 -7.12 -14.90
C LEU A 288 -22.93 -6.15 -16.09
N GLN A 289 -22.09 -5.11 -16.11
CA GLN A 289 -22.06 -4.13 -17.20
C GLN A 289 -21.65 -4.78 -18.55
N ILE A 290 -20.72 -5.75 -18.54
CA ILE A 290 -20.34 -6.52 -19.72
C ILE A 290 -21.49 -7.44 -20.17
N LEU A 291 -22.09 -8.20 -19.25
CA LEU A 291 -23.17 -9.15 -19.56
C LEU A 291 -24.43 -8.44 -20.08
N ASN A 292 -24.71 -7.24 -19.58
CA ASN A 292 -25.83 -6.42 -20.03
C ASN A 292 -25.54 -5.67 -21.35
N GLY A 293 -24.33 -5.76 -21.89
CA GLY A 293 -23.95 -5.11 -23.14
C GLY A 293 -23.72 -3.60 -23.03
N ASN A 294 -23.45 -3.08 -21.83
CA ASN A 294 -23.10 -1.68 -21.61
C ASN A 294 -21.60 -1.42 -21.80
N ILE A 295 -20.74 -2.38 -21.44
CA ILE A 295 -19.32 -2.40 -21.78
C ILE A 295 -19.12 -3.36 -22.93
N THR A 296 -18.74 -2.83 -24.09
CA THR A 296 -18.71 -3.58 -25.35
C THR A 296 -17.35 -3.56 -26.05
N THR A 297 -16.45 -2.65 -25.66
CA THR A 297 -15.13 -2.52 -26.28
C THR A 297 -14.32 -3.83 -26.14
N PRO A 298 -14.03 -4.55 -27.25
CA PRO A 298 -13.42 -5.87 -27.18
C PRO A 298 -11.90 -5.80 -26.94
N GLY A 299 -11.31 -6.95 -26.61
CA GLY A 299 -9.87 -7.11 -26.39
C GLY A 299 -9.50 -7.08 -24.91
N VAL A 300 -8.19 -6.97 -24.65
CA VAL A 300 -7.63 -6.86 -23.30
C VAL A 300 -7.72 -5.41 -22.85
N GLN A 301 -8.56 -5.16 -21.84
CA GLN A 301 -8.94 -3.83 -21.39
C GLN A 301 -8.49 -3.58 -19.93
N LEU A 302 -8.30 -2.29 -19.63
CA LEU A 302 -8.11 -1.72 -18.31
C LEU A 302 -9.26 -0.74 -18.02
N PRO A 303 -9.61 -0.46 -16.76
CA PRO A 303 -10.75 0.39 -16.43
C PRO A 303 -10.41 1.89 -16.48
N ILE A 304 -9.80 2.31 -17.59
CA ILE A 304 -9.31 3.69 -17.81
C ILE A 304 -10.17 4.49 -18.79
N THR A 305 -11.20 3.87 -19.38
CA THR A 305 -12.11 4.53 -20.33
C THR A 305 -13.43 4.92 -19.66
N LYS A 306 -14.04 6.01 -20.15
CA LYS A 306 -15.32 6.53 -19.63
C LYS A 306 -16.43 5.49 -19.59
N GLU A 307 -16.50 4.64 -20.63
CA GLU A 307 -17.43 3.52 -20.76
C GLU A 307 -17.41 2.60 -19.53
N VAL A 308 -16.25 2.47 -18.87
CA VAL A 308 -16.04 1.58 -17.73
C VAL A 308 -16.13 2.34 -16.41
N TYR A 309 -15.33 3.40 -16.24
CA TYR A 309 -15.18 4.02 -14.92
C TYR A 309 -16.42 4.81 -14.48
N GLU A 310 -17.15 5.46 -15.40
CA GLU A 310 -18.30 6.29 -15.04
C GLU A 310 -19.45 5.48 -14.40
N PRO A 311 -19.94 4.39 -15.01
CA PRO A 311 -21.01 3.61 -14.41
C PRO A 311 -20.57 2.93 -13.11
N ILE A 312 -19.34 2.41 -13.06
CA ILE A 312 -18.84 1.66 -11.89
C ILE A 312 -18.61 2.60 -10.70
N LEU A 313 -17.95 3.74 -10.89
CA LEU A 313 -17.74 4.69 -9.79
C LEU A 313 -19.08 5.22 -9.25
N LYS A 314 -20.04 5.50 -10.13
CA LYS A 314 -21.37 5.94 -9.72
C LYS A 314 -22.10 4.89 -8.88
N GLU A 315 -22.03 3.62 -9.27
CA GLU A 315 -22.66 2.53 -8.52
C GLU A 315 -21.94 2.30 -7.17
N LEU A 316 -20.61 2.43 -7.13
CA LEU A 316 -19.80 2.31 -5.91
C LEU A 316 -20.15 3.36 -4.83
N GLU A 317 -20.62 4.55 -5.22
CA GLU A 317 -21.09 5.58 -4.27
C GLU A 317 -22.27 5.08 -3.42
N GLU A 318 -23.15 4.23 -3.97
CA GLU A 318 -24.28 3.64 -3.24
C GLU A 318 -23.83 2.70 -2.11
N TYR A 319 -22.59 2.18 -2.21
CA TYR A 319 -21.95 1.32 -1.22
C TYR A 319 -20.98 2.07 -0.30
N GLY A 320 -21.00 3.41 -0.33
CA GLY A 320 -20.20 4.26 0.54
C GLY A 320 -18.74 4.43 0.10
N VAL A 321 -18.38 4.01 -1.12
CA VAL A 321 -17.05 4.27 -1.69
C VAL A 321 -17.09 5.62 -2.41
N VAL A 322 -16.93 6.69 -1.64
CA VAL A 322 -17.08 8.07 -2.12
C VAL A 322 -15.73 8.80 -2.08
N PHE A 323 -15.36 9.40 -3.21
CA PHE A 323 -14.21 10.30 -3.29
C PHE A 323 -14.61 11.73 -2.97
N ASN A 324 -13.88 12.36 -2.07
CA ASN A 324 -14.03 13.76 -1.71
C ASN A 324 -12.88 14.54 -2.34
N GLU A 325 -13.22 15.40 -3.29
CA GLU A 325 -12.29 16.22 -4.04
C GLU A 325 -12.22 17.62 -3.41
N LYS A 326 -11.00 18.15 -3.24
CA LYS A 326 -10.76 19.51 -2.75
C LYS A 326 -9.74 20.21 -3.62
N GLU A 327 -10.08 21.43 -4.05
CA GLU A 327 -9.09 22.33 -4.64
C GLU A 327 -8.17 22.87 -3.55
N VAL A 328 -6.87 22.73 -3.75
CA VAL A 328 -5.84 23.23 -2.84
C VAL A 328 -4.81 24.04 -3.61
N LYS A 329 -4.05 24.88 -2.90
CA LYS A 329 -2.99 25.65 -3.53
C LYS A 329 -1.89 24.70 -4.02
N TYR A 330 -1.50 24.85 -5.29
CA TYR A 330 -0.35 24.12 -5.82
C TYR A 330 0.95 24.71 -5.25
N PHE A 331 1.66 23.91 -4.45
CA PHE A 331 2.97 24.26 -3.90
C PHE A 331 4.14 23.63 -4.67
N GLY A 332 3.87 22.64 -5.53
CA GLY A 332 4.89 21.80 -6.14
C GLY A 332 5.83 21.19 -5.11
N TYR A 333 7.03 20.80 -5.53
CA TYR A 333 8.10 20.33 -4.64
C TYR A 333 9.14 21.41 -4.28
N ASN A 334 8.92 22.66 -4.73
CA ASN A 334 9.84 23.76 -4.47
C ASN A 334 9.08 25.01 -3.99
N PRO A 335 8.70 25.06 -2.69
CA PRO A 335 7.92 26.16 -2.13
C PRO A 335 8.65 27.50 -2.13
N ILE A 336 9.96 27.52 -2.40
CA ILE A 336 10.80 28.74 -2.37
C ILE A 336 10.72 29.51 -3.70
N LYS A 337 10.22 28.92 -4.79
CA LYS A 337 10.11 29.63 -6.08
C LYS A 337 8.94 30.64 -6.18
N GLN A 338 8.10 30.76 -5.14
CA GLN A 338 6.95 31.67 -5.13
C GLN A 338 7.17 32.95 -4.29
N SER A 339 8.42 33.32 -3.97
CA SER A 339 8.75 34.61 -3.30
C SER A 339 9.25 35.67 -4.26
#